data_AF-A0AB35LZT3-F1
#
_entry.id   AF-A0AB35LZT3-F1
#
_cell.length_a   1.000
_cell.length_b   1.000
_cell.length_c   1.000
_cell.angle_alpha   90.00
_cell.angle_beta   90.00
_cell.angle_gamma   90.00
#
_symmetry.space_group_name_H-M   'P 1'
#
loop_
_entity.id
_entity.type
_entity.pdbx_description
1 polymer ?
#
loop_
_entity_poly.entity_id
_entity_poly.type
_entity_poly.pdbx_seq_one_letter_code
_entity_poly.pdbx_strand_id
1 'polypeptide(L)'
;MLEHIQNLKNTLIQEFFQLYEQYEQDQIYACVLVFNEYLGVDYLAVSSQRSLFNEQEDEAQYLSEVNKWNIEKWRYRTQANNSSGLHQFKNIFADYFKQRHIYGNPLLNSNDTLQYNHLELLLDIFQQAKQSLSGAYGLDLSQILFFIHVPKQVDVEIHSAQFLNAPSALLDEFLHNKAPQTTMEQSTAQPKLKLQQVDKDLLIDLAQLLEVEPYDYLSIAHEAYLLTLEPSFIDSNLYIQRLIQHVAAMDNHEQGEFALHKEEITQRIQQFYAM
;
A
#
# COMPACT_ATOMS: atom_id res chain seq x y z
N MET A 1 -6.05 25.83 10.02
CA MET A 1 -6.04 24.36 10.23
C MET A 1 -7.46 23.79 10.23
N LEU A 2 -8.34 24.22 11.15
CA LEU A 2 -9.77 23.83 11.18
C LEU A 2 -10.49 24.09 9.85
N GLU A 3 -10.28 25.26 9.23
CA GLU A 3 -10.88 25.56 7.91
C GLU A 3 -10.41 24.61 6.81
N HIS A 4 -9.12 24.24 6.76
CA HIS A 4 -8.60 23.28 5.77
C HIS A 4 -9.15 21.87 6.00
N ILE A 5 -9.28 21.44 7.26
CA ILE A 5 -9.88 20.15 7.63
C ILE A 5 -11.36 20.11 7.24
N GLN A 6 -12.09 21.19 7.50
CA GLN A 6 -13.51 21.29 7.16
C GLN A 6 -13.73 21.36 5.66
N ASN A 7 -12.86 22.04 4.92
CA ASN A 7 -12.89 22.06 3.46
C ASN A 7 -12.59 20.67 2.90
N LEU A 8 -11.62 19.92 3.44
CA LEU A 8 -11.35 18.55 3.02
C LEU A 8 -12.56 17.64 3.25
N LYS A 9 -13.20 17.72 4.43
CA LYS A 9 -14.42 16.98 4.72
C LYS A 9 -15.51 17.27 3.69
N ASN A 10 -15.75 18.55 3.38
CA ASN A 10 -16.76 18.96 2.40
C ASN A 10 -16.42 18.45 0.99
N THR A 11 -15.15 18.48 0.60
CA THR A 11 -14.69 17.92 -0.68
C THR A 11 -14.91 16.41 -0.75
N LEU A 12 -14.56 15.66 0.30
CA LEU A 12 -14.80 14.21 0.34
C LEU A 12 -16.30 13.88 0.23
N ILE A 13 -17.15 14.66 0.90
CA ILE A 13 -18.61 14.53 0.81
C ILE A 13 -19.07 14.74 -0.64
N GLN A 14 -18.64 15.83 -1.29
CA GLN A 14 -19.04 16.17 -2.65
C GLN A 14 -18.58 15.13 -3.68
N GLU A 15 -17.32 14.73 -3.61
CA GLU A 15 -16.70 13.79 -4.55
C GLU A 15 -17.30 12.38 -4.41
N PHE A 16 -17.55 11.93 -3.17
CA PHE A 16 -18.28 10.68 -2.95
C PHE A 16 -19.72 10.77 -3.47
N PHE A 17 -20.43 11.86 -3.17
CA PHE A 17 -21.83 12.02 -3.57
C PHE A 17 -21.99 12.00 -5.10
N GLN A 18 -21.08 12.65 -5.84
CA GLN A 18 -21.07 12.60 -7.30
C GLN A 18 -20.92 11.18 -7.85
N LEU A 19 -19.99 10.39 -7.28
CA LEU A 19 -19.81 8.99 -7.66
C LEU A 19 -21.02 8.15 -7.26
N TYR A 20 -21.62 8.43 -6.11
CA TYR A 20 -22.81 7.75 -5.65
C TYR A 20 -23.99 7.98 -6.61
N GLU A 21 -24.32 9.23 -6.93
CA GLU A 21 -25.41 9.55 -7.88
C GLU A 21 -25.20 8.92 -9.25
N GLN A 22 -23.94 8.82 -9.71
CA GLN A 22 -23.62 8.26 -11.01
C GLN A 22 -23.76 6.73 -11.06
N TYR A 23 -23.43 6.03 -9.97
CA TYR A 23 -23.29 4.57 -9.95
C TYR A 23 -24.19 3.85 -8.93
N GLU A 24 -25.12 4.53 -8.27
CA GLU A 24 -26.03 3.95 -7.27
C GLU A 24 -26.81 2.75 -7.85
N GLN A 25 -27.31 2.88 -9.08
CA GLN A 25 -28.07 1.84 -9.77
C GLN A 25 -27.24 0.56 -10.02
N ASP A 26 -25.92 0.68 -10.07
CA ASP A 26 -25.01 -0.44 -10.29
C ASP A 26 -24.66 -1.19 -8.98
N GLN A 27 -25.25 -0.78 -7.85
CA GLN A 27 -25.04 -1.33 -6.50
C GLN A 27 -23.59 -1.24 -6.05
N ILE A 28 -23.18 -0.05 -5.62
CA ILE A 28 -21.86 0.20 -5.05
C ILE A 28 -21.67 -0.68 -3.81
N TYR A 29 -20.58 -1.46 -3.76
CA TYR A 29 -20.22 -2.28 -2.60
C TYR A 29 -18.98 -1.77 -1.87
N ALA A 30 -18.18 -0.90 -2.50
CA ALA A 30 -16.97 -0.37 -1.89
C ALA A 30 -16.63 1.05 -2.36
N CYS A 31 -16.02 1.81 -1.46
CA CYS A 31 -15.48 3.14 -1.67
C CYS A 31 -14.10 3.23 -1.03
N VAL A 32 -13.12 3.72 -1.78
CA VAL A 32 -11.72 3.80 -1.34
C VAL A 32 -11.15 5.19 -1.57
N LEU A 33 -10.45 5.71 -0.57
CA LEU A 33 -9.62 6.90 -0.71
C LEU A 33 -8.18 6.46 -0.98
N VAL A 34 -7.66 6.81 -2.16
CA VAL A 34 -6.34 6.37 -2.62
C VAL A 34 -5.31 7.46 -2.39
N PHE A 35 -4.19 7.08 -1.78
CA PHE A 35 -3.02 7.93 -1.58
C PHE A 35 -1.86 7.46 -2.46
N ASN A 36 -0.93 8.37 -2.77
CA ASN A 36 0.36 8.00 -3.35
C ASN A 36 1.38 7.56 -2.28
N GLU A 37 2.56 7.12 -2.74
CA GLU A 37 3.68 6.72 -1.88
C GLU A 37 4.17 7.84 -0.93
N TYR A 38 3.79 9.09 -1.18
CA TYR A 38 4.13 10.26 -0.35
C TYR A 38 2.98 10.70 0.57
N LEU A 39 1.95 9.87 0.76
CA LEU A 39 0.76 10.17 1.57
C LEU A 39 -0.02 11.41 1.08
N GLY A 40 0.13 11.77 -0.19
CA GLY A 40 -0.76 12.71 -0.85
C GLY A 40 -2.02 12.01 -1.34
N VAL A 41 -3.19 12.61 -1.10
CA VAL A 41 -4.45 12.13 -1.68
C VAL A 41 -4.37 12.23 -3.21
N ASP A 42 -4.61 11.13 -3.91
CA ASP A 42 -4.63 11.09 -5.37
C ASP A 42 -6.07 11.12 -5.90
N TYR A 43 -6.92 10.17 -5.52
CA TYR A 43 -8.32 10.12 -5.97
C TYR A 43 -9.20 9.31 -5.02
N LEU A 44 -10.51 9.46 -5.18
CA LEU A 44 -11.51 8.59 -4.57
C LEU A 44 -12.08 7.66 -5.65
N ALA A 45 -12.28 6.39 -5.32
CA ALA A 45 -12.79 5.40 -6.25
C ALA A 45 -13.90 4.56 -5.61
N VAL A 46 -14.81 4.07 -6.44
CA VAL A 46 -15.88 3.16 -6.04
C VAL A 46 -15.86 1.90 -6.89
N SER A 47 -16.40 0.82 -6.35
CA SER A 47 -16.66 -0.40 -7.11
C SER A 47 -18.08 -0.89 -6.88
N SER A 48 -18.67 -1.47 -7.91
CA SER A 48 -20.09 -1.83 -7.96
C SER A 48 -20.28 -3.29 -8.37
N GLN A 49 -21.41 -3.89 -8.02
CA GLN A 49 -21.70 -5.29 -8.37
C GLN A 49 -21.72 -5.49 -9.89
N ARG A 50 -22.24 -4.51 -10.64
CA ARG A 50 -22.24 -4.55 -12.11
C ARG A 50 -20.83 -4.51 -12.72
N SER A 51 -19.81 -4.06 -11.98
CA SER A 51 -18.43 -4.09 -12.48
C SER A 51 -17.85 -5.51 -12.55
N LEU A 52 -18.44 -6.46 -11.83
CA LEU A 52 -18.01 -7.85 -11.77
C LEU A 52 -18.56 -8.64 -12.97
N PHE A 53 -17.69 -9.43 -13.60
CA PHE A 53 -18.07 -10.26 -14.75
C PHE A 53 -19.20 -11.24 -14.39
N ASN A 54 -20.19 -11.33 -15.26
CA ASN A 54 -21.30 -12.27 -15.20
C ASN A 54 -21.53 -12.90 -16.59
N GLU A 55 -22.52 -13.77 -16.72
CA GLU A 55 -22.84 -14.50 -17.96
C GLU A 55 -23.32 -13.60 -19.12
N GLN A 56 -23.67 -12.33 -18.84
CA GLN A 56 -24.13 -11.37 -19.83
C GLN A 56 -23.01 -10.40 -20.23
N GLU A 57 -22.74 -10.26 -21.52
CA GLU A 57 -21.77 -9.28 -22.04
C GLU A 57 -22.26 -7.84 -21.79
N ASP A 58 -21.61 -7.15 -20.87
CA ASP A 58 -21.83 -5.73 -20.56
C ASP A 58 -20.48 -5.01 -20.54
N GLU A 59 -20.36 -3.89 -21.25
CA GLU A 59 -19.13 -3.08 -21.29
C GLU A 59 -18.75 -2.52 -19.90
N ALA A 60 -19.73 -2.40 -18.99
CA ALA A 60 -19.51 -1.99 -17.61
C ALA A 60 -18.89 -3.11 -16.75
N GLN A 61 -18.90 -4.37 -17.19
CA GLN A 61 -18.25 -5.49 -16.52
C GLN A 61 -16.80 -5.61 -16.98
N TYR A 62 -15.87 -5.42 -16.05
CA TYR A 62 -14.43 -5.43 -16.36
C TYR A 62 -13.57 -6.08 -15.29
N LEU A 63 -14.17 -6.44 -14.15
CA LEU A 63 -13.48 -6.94 -12.98
C LEU A 63 -13.86 -8.41 -12.76
N SER A 64 -12.88 -9.30 -12.65
CA SER A 64 -13.18 -10.67 -12.22
C SER A 64 -13.35 -10.74 -10.71
N GLU A 65 -14.08 -11.74 -10.21
CA GLU A 65 -14.28 -11.96 -8.76
C GLU A 65 -12.96 -12.02 -7.97
N VAL A 66 -11.94 -12.69 -8.52
CA VAL A 66 -10.59 -12.76 -7.91
C VAL A 66 -9.95 -11.37 -7.76
N ASN A 67 -10.32 -10.42 -8.62
CA ASN A 67 -9.82 -9.05 -8.63
C ASN A 67 -10.76 -8.06 -7.96
N LYS A 68 -11.84 -8.50 -7.32
CA LYS A 68 -12.87 -7.64 -6.68
C LYS A 68 -12.27 -6.56 -5.77
N TRP A 69 -11.20 -6.89 -5.04
CA TRP A 69 -10.51 -6.02 -4.10
C TRP A 69 -9.16 -5.48 -4.61
N ASN A 70 -8.90 -5.60 -5.91
CA ASN A 70 -7.74 -5.02 -6.57
C ASN A 70 -8.07 -3.60 -7.05
N ILE A 71 -7.68 -2.61 -6.23
CA ILE A 71 -8.00 -1.19 -6.40
C ILE A 71 -7.44 -0.61 -7.70
N GLU A 72 -6.28 -1.09 -8.17
CA GLU A 72 -5.65 -0.59 -9.41
C GLU A 72 -6.49 -0.89 -10.66
N LYS A 73 -7.37 -1.90 -10.58
CA LYS A 73 -8.24 -2.29 -11.68
C LYS A 73 -9.57 -1.54 -11.69
N TRP A 74 -9.90 -0.81 -10.63
CA TRP A 74 -11.17 -0.09 -10.51
C TRP A 74 -11.20 1.12 -11.45
N ARG A 75 -12.27 1.23 -12.24
CA ARG A 75 -12.41 2.28 -13.27
C ARG A 75 -13.22 3.49 -12.80
N TYR A 76 -14.11 3.31 -11.83
CA TYR A 76 -14.97 4.39 -11.34
C TYR A 76 -14.22 5.20 -10.30
N ARG A 77 -13.67 6.33 -10.73
CA ARG A 77 -12.81 7.21 -9.92
C ARG A 77 -13.13 8.67 -10.17
N THR A 78 -12.87 9.50 -9.17
CA THR A 78 -12.91 10.96 -9.32
C THR A 78 -11.95 11.39 -10.42
N GLN A 79 -12.40 12.26 -11.32
CA GLN A 79 -11.59 12.68 -12.46
C GLN A 79 -10.39 13.51 -11.99
N ALA A 80 -9.20 13.21 -12.52
CA ALA A 80 -7.97 13.94 -12.26
C ALA A 80 -7.92 15.28 -13.03
N ASN A 81 -8.98 16.08 -12.93
CA ASN A 81 -8.99 17.43 -13.49
C ASN A 81 -8.44 18.40 -12.45
N ASN A 82 -7.70 19.42 -12.88
CA ASN A 82 -7.14 20.46 -12.00
C ASN A 82 -8.20 21.20 -11.15
N SER A 83 -9.50 21.00 -11.44
CA SER A 83 -10.64 21.52 -10.70
C SER A 83 -11.22 20.56 -9.64
N SER A 84 -10.78 19.29 -9.57
CA SER A 84 -11.21 18.38 -8.50
C SER A 84 -10.69 18.92 -7.16
N GLY A 85 -11.58 18.96 -6.17
CA GLY A 85 -11.22 19.49 -4.85
C GLY A 85 -10.08 18.68 -4.23
N LEU A 86 -10.03 17.36 -4.45
CA LEU A 86 -9.00 16.47 -3.90
C LEU A 86 -7.60 16.81 -4.44
N HIS A 87 -7.50 17.19 -5.73
CA HIS A 87 -6.24 17.65 -6.32
C HIS A 87 -5.72 18.95 -5.70
N GLN A 88 -6.61 19.87 -5.29
CA GLN A 88 -6.21 21.09 -4.59
C GLN A 88 -5.65 20.76 -3.19
N PHE A 89 -6.12 19.69 -2.55
CA PHE A 89 -5.61 19.21 -1.27
C PHE A 89 -4.29 18.46 -1.35
N LYS A 90 -3.89 17.96 -2.53
CA LYS A 90 -2.59 17.31 -2.77
C LYS A 90 -1.41 18.18 -2.29
N ASN A 91 -1.51 19.50 -2.48
CA ASN A 91 -0.45 20.44 -2.10
C ASN A 91 -0.56 20.95 -0.66
N ILE A 92 -1.77 21.08 -0.12
CA ILE A 92 -2.01 21.62 1.23
C ILE A 92 -1.40 20.70 2.30
N PHE A 93 -1.55 19.40 2.11
CA PHE A 93 -0.91 18.40 2.97
C PHE A 93 0.61 18.44 2.83
N ALA A 94 1.14 18.48 1.61
CA ALA A 94 2.58 18.58 1.39
C ALA A 94 3.19 19.81 2.07
N ASP A 95 2.55 20.98 2.04
CA ASP A 95 3.04 22.19 2.68
C ASP A 95 2.88 22.19 4.21
N TYR A 96 1.77 21.64 4.73
CA TYR A 96 1.59 21.40 6.17
C TYR A 96 2.64 20.42 6.73
N PHE A 97 2.96 19.36 5.99
CA PHE A 97 3.96 18.38 6.39
C PHE A 97 5.38 18.93 6.26
N LYS A 98 5.68 19.70 5.21
CA LYS A 98 6.95 20.43 5.11
C LYS A 98 7.17 21.35 6.31
N GLN A 99 6.14 22.06 6.78
CA GLN A 99 6.25 22.96 7.93
C GLN A 99 6.52 22.24 9.26
N ARG A 100 6.05 21.00 9.44
CA ARG A 100 6.30 20.19 10.65
C ARG A 100 7.53 19.29 10.59
N HIS A 101 7.98 18.91 9.40
CA HIS A 101 9.17 18.08 9.18
C HIS A 101 10.38 18.87 8.66
N ILE A 102 10.47 20.19 8.90
CA ILE A 102 11.75 20.89 8.78
C ILE A 102 12.67 20.32 9.86
N TYR A 103 13.49 19.35 9.47
CA TYR A 103 14.61 18.85 10.26
C TYR A 103 15.40 20.04 10.82
N GLY A 104 15.35 20.22 12.14
CA GLY A 104 16.29 21.08 12.87
C GLY A 104 15.83 22.50 13.25
N ASN A 105 14.57 22.73 13.66
CA ASN A 105 14.23 23.99 14.33
C ASN A 105 14.10 23.80 15.87
N PRO A 106 15.12 24.16 16.66
CA PRO A 106 15.19 23.88 18.11
C PRO A 106 14.22 24.70 18.98
N LEU A 107 13.27 25.44 18.37
CA LEU A 107 12.31 26.30 19.07
C LEU A 107 10.90 25.70 19.20
N LEU A 108 10.66 24.48 18.70
CA LEU A 108 9.40 23.76 18.90
C LEU A 108 9.49 22.66 19.97
N ASN A 109 10.43 22.78 20.91
CA ASN A 109 10.36 22.09 22.20
C ASN A 109 9.38 22.82 23.14
N SER A 110 8.17 23.08 22.67
CA SER A 110 7.05 23.49 23.52
C SER A 110 6.22 22.26 23.82
N ASN A 111 6.29 21.87 25.09
CA ASN A 111 5.56 20.81 25.78
C ASN A 111 4.04 20.86 25.55
N ASP A 112 3.54 20.32 24.44
CA ASP A 112 2.15 19.89 24.33
C ASP A 112 2.10 18.51 23.67
N THR A 113 1.89 17.53 24.54
CA THR A 113 1.36 16.21 24.24
C THR A 113 0.17 16.33 23.27
N LEU A 114 0.35 15.92 22.02
CA LEU A 114 -0.67 15.41 21.09
C LEU A 114 0.04 15.08 19.76
N GLN A 115 0.88 14.04 19.78
CA GLN A 115 1.29 13.35 18.57
C GLN A 115 0.09 12.55 18.06
N TYR A 116 -0.91 13.21 17.49
CA TYR A 116 -1.94 12.52 16.72
C TYR A 116 -1.27 11.83 15.54
N ASN A 117 -1.47 10.52 15.40
CA ASN A 117 -0.98 9.78 14.25
C ASN A 117 -1.67 10.34 13.00
N HIS A 118 -0.90 10.66 11.95
CA HIS A 118 -1.43 11.31 10.75
C HIS A 118 -2.60 10.53 10.12
N LEU A 119 -2.51 9.20 10.17
CA LEU A 119 -3.55 8.30 9.71
C LEU A 119 -4.83 8.44 10.54
N GLU A 120 -4.74 8.57 11.87
CA GLU A 120 -5.91 8.74 12.75
C GLU A 120 -6.68 10.02 12.42
N LEU A 121 -5.97 11.13 12.17
CA LEU A 121 -6.63 12.37 11.74
C LEU A 121 -7.38 12.19 10.42
N LEU A 122 -6.79 11.47 9.45
CA LEU A 122 -7.46 11.19 8.18
C LEU A 122 -8.67 10.28 8.35
N LEU A 123 -8.55 9.25 9.19
CA LEU A 123 -9.63 8.33 9.53
C LEU A 123 -10.79 9.06 10.19
N ASP A 124 -10.50 9.95 11.15
CA ASP A 124 -11.51 10.78 11.81
C ASP A 124 -12.24 11.69 10.81
N ILE A 125 -11.50 12.33 9.90
CA ILE A 125 -12.10 13.19 8.87
C ILE A 125 -12.99 12.36 7.94
N PHE A 126 -12.53 11.18 7.52
CA PHE A 126 -13.29 10.32 6.62
C PHE A 126 -14.54 9.76 7.31
N GLN A 127 -14.43 9.38 8.59
CA GLN A 127 -15.56 8.95 9.40
C GLN A 127 -16.59 10.08 9.56
N GLN A 128 -16.14 11.31 9.84
CA GLN A 128 -17.02 12.48 9.93
C GLN A 128 -17.69 12.80 8.60
N ALA A 129 -16.99 12.64 7.47
CA ALA A 129 -17.57 12.79 6.13
C ALA A 129 -18.66 11.74 5.88
N LYS A 130 -18.40 10.48 6.21
CA LYS A 130 -19.37 9.37 6.12
C LYS A 130 -20.62 9.63 6.98
N GLN A 131 -20.44 10.04 8.22
CA GLN A 131 -21.56 10.40 9.11
C GLN A 131 -22.36 11.58 8.57
N SER A 132 -21.68 12.59 8.03
CA SER A 132 -22.33 13.75 7.42
C SER A 132 -23.11 13.36 6.16
N LEU A 133 -22.60 12.44 5.35
CA LEU A 133 -23.29 11.91 4.17
C LEU A 133 -24.58 11.18 4.54
N SER A 134 -24.52 10.28 5.52
CA SER A 134 -25.69 9.55 5.99
C SER A 134 -26.73 10.50 6.62
N GLY A 135 -26.28 11.48 7.42
CA GLY A 135 -27.18 12.43 8.08
C GLY A 135 -27.78 13.50 7.17
N ALA A 136 -27.02 14.03 6.22
CA ALA A 136 -27.46 15.14 5.36
C ALA A 136 -28.24 14.67 4.12
N TYR A 137 -27.88 13.50 3.56
CA TYR A 137 -28.48 12.98 2.33
C TYR A 137 -29.34 11.72 2.57
N GLY A 138 -29.40 11.20 3.80
CA GLY A 138 -30.23 10.04 4.13
C GLY A 138 -29.74 8.73 3.51
N LEU A 139 -28.47 8.66 3.10
CA LEU A 139 -27.92 7.50 2.41
C LEU A 139 -27.70 6.33 3.38
N ASP A 140 -28.11 5.13 2.96
CA ASP A 140 -27.75 3.89 3.64
C ASP A 140 -26.35 3.44 3.20
N LEU A 141 -25.37 3.82 4.01
CA LEU A 141 -23.96 3.49 3.77
C LEU A 141 -23.53 2.16 4.42
N SER A 142 -24.47 1.38 4.96
CA SER A 142 -24.17 0.09 5.62
C SER A 142 -23.72 -1.00 4.65
N GLN A 143 -24.17 -0.91 3.40
CA GLN A 143 -23.86 -1.85 2.32
C GLN A 143 -22.57 -1.50 1.55
N ILE A 144 -21.92 -0.38 1.90
CA ILE A 144 -20.70 0.09 1.22
C ILE A 144 -19.53 0.01 2.19
N LEU A 145 -18.48 -0.69 1.78
CA LEU A 145 -17.22 -0.76 2.52
C LEU A 145 -16.36 0.47 2.24
N PHE A 146 -15.99 1.23 3.29
CA PHE A 146 -15.12 2.40 3.18
C PHE A 146 -13.72 2.12 3.72
N PHE A 147 -12.67 2.38 2.95
CA PHE A 147 -11.30 2.19 3.44
C PHE A 147 -10.30 3.13 2.77
N ILE A 148 -9.07 3.15 3.29
CA ILE A 148 -7.96 3.93 2.76
C ILE A 148 -6.96 2.97 2.12
N HIS A 149 -6.55 3.27 0.89
CA HIS A 149 -5.50 2.53 0.20
C HIS A 149 -4.22 3.37 0.11
N VAL A 150 -3.12 2.79 0.59
CA VAL A 150 -1.77 3.32 0.44
C VAL A 150 -0.91 2.24 -0.21
N PRO A 151 -0.15 2.54 -1.29
CA PRO A 151 0.67 1.56 -1.98
C PRO A 151 1.60 0.81 -1.01
N LYS A 152 1.63 -0.52 -1.14
CA LYS A 152 2.49 -1.42 -0.36
C LYS A 152 2.20 -1.45 1.16
N GLN A 153 1.11 -0.86 1.64
CA GLN A 153 0.74 -0.82 3.07
C GLN A 153 -0.64 -1.46 3.30
N VAL A 154 -0.67 -2.80 3.32
CA VAL A 154 -1.91 -3.57 3.52
C VAL A 154 -2.46 -3.38 4.94
N ASP A 155 -1.61 -3.16 5.94
CA ASP A 155 -2.03 -2.92 7.32
C ASP A 155 -2.90 -1.66 7.45
N VAL A 156 -2.62 -0.63 6.65
CA VAL A 156 -3.42 0.62 6.62
C VAL A 156 -4.80 0.36 6.02
N GLU A 157 -4.89 -0.48 4.98
CA GLU A 157 -6.18 -0.88 4.40
C GLU A 157 -7.03 -1.66 5.40
N ILE A 158 -6.44 -2.64 6.08
CA ILE A 158 -7.12 -3.46 7.10
C ILE A 158 -7.58 -2.59 8.26
N HIS A 159 -6.69 -1.78 8.82
CA HIS A 159 -6.98 -0.93 9.96
C HIS A 159 -8.06 0.12 9.63
N SER A 160 -7.94 0.77 8.46
CA SER A 160 -8.93 1.76 8.02
C SER A 160 -10.30 1.15 7.76
N ALA A 161 -10.36 -0.04 7.15
CA ALA A 161 -11.61 -0.75 6.92
C ALA A 161 -12.30 -1.14 8.24
N GLN A 162 -11.56 -1.61 9.24
CA GLN A 162 -12.08 -1.94 10.56
C GLN A 162 -12.56 -0.71 11.33
N PHE A 163 -11.88 0.43 11.17
CA PHE A 163 -12.22 1.67 11.86
C PHE A 163 -13.47 2.35 11.26
N LEU A 164 -13.59 2.37 9.93
CA LEU A 164 -14.62 3.16 9.23
C LEU A 164 -15.95 2.42 9.08
N ASN A 165 -15.98 1.09 9.25
CA ASN A 165 -17.16 0.28 8.96
C ASN A 165 -17.62 -0.52 10.18
N ALA A 166 -18.93 -0.70 10.27
CA ALA A 166 -19.50 -1.67 11.21
C ALA A 166 -19.20 -3.10 10.74
N PRO A 167 -19.21 -4.09 11.65
CA PRO A 167 -19.08 -5.50 11.29
C PRO A 167 -20.14 -5.90 10.25
N SER A 168 -19.70 -6.42 9.11
CA SER A 168 -20.56 -6.83 8.00
C SER A 168 -19.90 -7.95 7.21
N ALA A 169 -20.69 -8.73 6.48
CA ALA A 169 -20.16 -9.81 5.64
C ALA A 169 -19.18 -9.29 4.57
N LEU A 170 -19.38 -8.07 4.06
CA LEU A 170 -18.46 -7.41 3.13
C LEU A 170 -17.11 -7.06 3.78
N LEU A 171 -17.14 -6.60 5.04
CA LEU A 171 -15.92 -6.35 5.80
C LEU A 171 -15.17 -7.66 6.04
N ASP A 172 -15.88 -8.73 6.45
CA ASP A 172 -15.26 -10.04 6.65
C ASP A 172 -14.64 -10.56 5.35
N GLU A 173 -15.36 -10.48 4.23
CA GLU A 173 -14.85 -10.88 2.91
C GLU A 173 -13.58 -10.11 2.53
N PHE A 174 -13.59 -8.78 2.71
CA PHE A 174 -12.43 -7.94 2.45
C PHE A 174 -11.23 -8.31 3.33
N LEU A 175 -11.47 -8.53 4.63
CA LEU A 175 -10.43 -8.94 5.57
C LEU A 175 -9.85 -10.31 5.21
N HIS A 176 -10.67 -11.28 4.78
CA HIS A 176 -10.17 -12.58 4.32
C HIS A 176 -9.36 -12.46 3.03
N ASN A 177 -9.71 -11.54 2.13
CA ASN A 177 -8.95 -11.29 0.91
C ASN A 177 -7.60 -10.60 1.18
N LYS A 178 -7.57 -9.70 2.16
CA LYS A 178 -6.39 -8.88 2.50
C LYS A 178 -5.53 -9.47 3.60
N ALA A 179 -6.04 -10.44 4.37
CA ALA A 179 -5.27 -11.17 5.34
C ALA A 179 -4.02 -11.73 4.64
N PRO A 180 -2.84 -11.62 5.27
CA PRO A 180 -1.67 -12.32 4.77
C PRO A 180 -2.09 -13.78 4.62
N GLN A 181 -1.98 -14.34 3.42
CA GLN A 181 -2.25 -15.75 3.20
C GLN A 181 -1.23 -16.58 3.99
N THR A 182 -1.46 -16.77 5.28
CA THR A 182 -0.88 -17.84 6.08
C THR A 182 -1.60 -19.13 5.72
N THR A 183 -1.50 -19.50 4.45
CA THR A 183 -1.68 -20.87 4.00
C THR A 183 -0.76 -21.01 2.80
N MET A 184 0.33 -21.74 3.02
CA MET A 184 0.88 -22.59 1.97
C MET A 184 -0.29 -23.26 1.24
N GLU A 185 -0.22 -23.28 -0.08
CA GLU A 185 -1.19 -23.85 -1.03
C GLU A 185 -2.11 -22.82 -1.72
N GLN A 186 -1.79 -22.64 -3.02
CA GLN A 186 -2.63 -22.08 -4.09
C GLN A 186 -2.57 -20.56 -4.33
N SER A 187 -1.40 -20.12 -4.80
CA SER A 187 -1.31 -19.27 -5.99
C SER A 187 -0.01 -19.56 -6.74
N THR A 188 0.04 -20.67 -7.47
CA THR A 188 0.96 -20.88 -8.59
C THR A 188 0.56 -19.96 -9.75
N ALA A 189 0.72 -18.66 -9.54
CA ALA A 189 0.80 -17.64 -10.57
C ALA A 189 1.41 -16.38 -9.94
N GLN A 190 2.53 -16.54 -9.23
CA GLN A 190 3.46 -15.43 -9.17
C GLN A 190 3.79 -15.05 -10.61
N PRO A 191 3.74 -13.76 -11.00
CA PRO A 191 4.18 -13.37 -12.33
C PRO A 191 5.61 -13.86 -12.43
N LYS A 192 5.90 -14.81 -13.34
CA LYS A 192 7.26 -15.31 -13.58
C LYS A 192 8.19 -14.12 -13.59
N LEU A 193 8.99 -13.97 -12.54
CA LEU A 193 9.85 -12.83 -12.36
C LEU A 193 10.86 -12.93 -13.49
N LYS A 194 10.70 -12.13 -14.55
CA LYS A 194 11.58 -12.21 -15.71
C LYS A 194 12.90 -11.56 -15.30
N LEU A 195 13.78 -12.35 -14.68
CA LEU A 195 15.10 -11.92 -14.26
C LEU A 195 15.85 -11.36 -15.47
N GLN A 196 16.31 -10.13 -15.34
CA GLN A 196 17.24 -9.53 -16.29
C GLN A 196 18.60 -10.21 -16.18
N GLN A 197 19.50 -9.93 -17.14
CA GLN A 197 20.84 -10.51 -17.08
C GLN A 197 21.58 -10.07 -15.80
N VAL A 198 21.46 -8.79 -15.45
CA VAL A 198 22.02 -8.20 -14.22
C VAL A 198 21.52 -8.90 -12.96
N ASP A 199 20.23 -9.25 -12.92
CA ASP A 199 19.63 -9.98 -11.79
C ASP A 199 20.25 -11.36 -11.61
N LYS A 200 20.53 -12.06 -12.72
CA LYS A 200 21.15 -13.38 -12.71
C LYS A 200 22.60 -13.31 -12.29
N ASP A 201 23.34 -12.33 -12.83
CA ASP A 201 24.75 -12.14 -12.52
C ASP A 201 24.92 -11.86 -11.01
N LEU A 202 24.12 -10.94 -10.44
CA LEU A 202 24.12 -10.67 -8.99
C LEU A 202 23.75 -11.87 -8.12
N LEU A 203 22.78 -12.69 -8.53
CA LEU A 203 22.41 -13.91 -7.80
C LEU A 203 23.50 -15.00 -7.90
N ILE A 204 24.21 -15.07 -9.02
CA ILE A 204 25.35 -15.97 -9.20
C ILE A 204 26.51 -15.51 -8.32
N ASP A 205 26.84 -14.22 -8.33
CA ASP A 205 27.93 -13.65 -7.54
C ASP A 205 27.65 -13.87 -6.05
N LEU A 206 26.43 -13.59 -5.59
CA LEU A 206 26.01 -13.87 -4.22
C LEU A 206 26.11 -15.37 -3.87
N ALA A 207 25.74 -16.27 -4.79
CA ALA A 207 25.87 -17.71 -4.55
C ALA A 207 27.33 -18.16 -4.45
N GLN A 208 28.22 -17.60 -5.28
CA GLN A 208 29.66 -17.89 -5.23
C GLN A 208 30.28 -17.45 -3.90
N LEU A 209 29.83 -16.34 -3.32
CA LEU A 209 30.27 -15.89 -1.99
C LEU A 209 29.96 -16.94 -0.90
N LEU A 210 28.85 -17.68 -1.05
CA LEU A 210 28.44 -18.72 -0.09
C LEU A 210 29.22 -20.03 -0.26
N GLU A 211 29.83 -20.28 -1.42
CA GLU A 211 30.61 -21.49 -1.71
C GLU A 211 32.02 -21.47 -1.12
N VAL A 212 32.52 -20.31 -0.70
CA VAL A 212 33.85 -20.17 -0.10
C VAL A 212 33.89 -20.83 1.28
N GLU A 213 34.83 -21.76 1.48
CA GLU A 213 35.11 -22.38 2.78
C GLU A 213 36.47 -21.91 3.35
N PRO A 214 36.55 -21.54 4.64
CA PRO A 214 35.49 -21.60 5.66
C PRO A 214 34.45 -20.49 5.49
N TYR A 215 33.20 -20.80 5.84
CA TYR A 215 32.11 -19.82 5.81
C TYR A 215 32.33 -18.76 6.90
N ASP A 216 32.61 -17.52 6.50
CA ASP A 216 32.79 -16.38 7.38
C ASP A 216 31.74 -15.31 7.09
N TYR A 217 30.84 -15.13 8.06
CA TYR A 217 29.72 -14.18 7.98
C TYR A 217 30.18 -12.75 7.71
N LEU A 218 31.28 -12.31 8.32
CA LEU A 218 31.75 -10.93 8.17
C LEU A 218 32.38 -10.71 6.80
N SER A 219 33.12 -11.69 6.31
CA SER A 219 33.65 -11.66 4.93
C SER A 219 32.51 -11.64 3.91
N ILE A 220 31.47 -12.46 4.09
CA ILE A 220 30.31 -12.51 3.19
C ILE A 220 29.50 -11.21 3.23
N ALA A 221 29.30 -10.63 4.42
CA ALA A 221 28.64 -9.33 4.58
C ALA A 221 29.43 -8.21 3.89
N HIS A 222 30.75 -8.24 4.02
CA HIS A 222 31.62 -7.26 3.35
C HIS A 222 31.55 -7.39 1.82
N GLU A 223 31.64 -8.59 1.28
CA GLU A 223 31.55 -8.84 -0.16
C GLU A 223 30.15 -8.50 -0.71
N ALA A 224 29.08 -8.83 0.03
CA ALA A 224 27.73 -8.41 -0.32
C ALA A 224 27.56 -6.88 -0.30
N TYR A 225 28.23 -6.18 0.63
CA TYR A 225 28.27 -4.72 0.62
C TYR A 225 28.96 -4.18 -0.64
N LEU A 226 30.03 -4.82 -1.13
CA LEU A 226 30.68 -4.42 -2.38
C LEU A 226 29.74 -4.57 -3.58
N LEU A 227 28.91 -5.61 -3.63
CA LEU A 227 27.87 -5.77 -4.66
C LEU A 227 26.86 -4.61 -4.66
N THR A 228 26.57 -3.99 -3.51
CA THR A 228 25.67 -2.82 -3.44
C THR A 228 26.26 -1.54 -4.05
N LEU A 229 27.59 -1.49 -4.19
CA LEU A 229 28.31 -0.34 -4.74
C LEU A 229 28.45 -0.41 -6.27
N GLU A 230 28.09 -1.53 -6.88
CA GLU A 230 28.13 -1.66 -8.33
C GLU A 230 27.11 -0.76 -9.01
N PRO A 231 27.44 -0.09 -10.14
CA PRO A 231 26.50 0.76 -10.86
C PRO A 231 25.23 0.02 -11.31
N SER A 232 25.39 -1.27 -11.65
CA SER A 232 24.32 -2.20 -12.06
C SER A 232 23.37 -2.58 -10.93
N PHE A 233 23.75 -2.37 -9.67
CA PHE A 233 22.94 -2.76 -8.52
C PHE A 233 21.60 -2.02 -8.47
N ILE A 234 21.60 -0.73 -8.80
CA ILE A 234 20.40 0.14 -8.76
C ILE A 234 19.35 -0.32 -9.79
N ASP A 235 19.81 -0.88 -10.90
CA ASP A 235 18.96 -1.33 -12.01
C ASP A 235 18.40 -2.76 -11.80
N SER A 236 18.87 -3.46 -10.76
CA SER A 236 18.44 -4.83 -10.45
C SER A 236 17.07 -4.89 -9.78
N ASN A 237 16.48 -6.08 -9.70
CA ASN A 237 15.20 -6.31 -9.08
C ASN A 237 15.22 -5.93 -7.57
N LEU A 238 14.20 -5.19 -7.12
CA LEU A 238 14.09 -4.72 -5.74
C LEU A 238 14.18 -5.84 -4.68
N TYR A 239 13.70 -7.05 -4.99
CA TYR A 239 13.81 -8.19 -4.08
C TYR A 239 15.25 -8.73 -3.98
N ILE A 240 16.02 -8.68 -5.06
CA ILE A 240 17.44 -9.04 -5.08
C ILE A 240 18.25 -7.96 -4.37
N GLN A 241 17.95 -6.68 -4.60
CA GLN A 241 18.56 -5.56 -3.87
C GLN A 241 18.40 -5.72 -2.36
N ARG A 242 17.17 -6.03 -1.90
CA ARG A 242 16.86 -6.26 -0.48
C ARG A 242 17.60 -7.47 0.08
N LEU A 243 17.72 -8.56 -0.69
CA LEU A 243 18.48 -9.73 -0.27
C LEU A 243 19.95 -9.37 -0.03
N ILE A 244 20.59 -8.72 -1.00
CA ILE A 244 22.00 -8.33 -0.92
C ILE A 244 22.22 -7.32 0.21
N GLN A 245 21.33 -6.34 0.39
CA GLN A 245 21.39 -5.38 1.51
C GLN A 245 21.24 -6.05 2.87
N HIS A 246 20.40 -7.08 2.98
CA HIS A 246 20.23 -7.84 4.22
C HIS A 246 21.47 -8.66 4.54
N VAL A 247 22.09 -9.29 3.53
CA VAL A 247 23.37 -9.99 3.67
C VAL A 247 24.48 -8.99 4.04
N ALA A 248 24.52 -7.80 3.42
CA ALA A 248 25.49 -6.75 3.72
C ALA A 248 25.36 -6.16 5.13
N ALA A 249 24.16 -6.22 5.71
CA ALA A 249 23.85 -5.69 7.04
C ALA A 249 24.06 -6.72 8.17
N MET A 250 24.54 -7.93 7.88
CA MET A 250 24.82 -8.95 8.89
C MET A 250 25.87 -8.44 9.89
N ASP A 251 25.61 -8.65 11.19
CA ASP A 251 26.52 -8.28 12.27
C ASP A 251 27.35 -9.47 12.77
N ASN A 252 28.34 -9.18 13.62
CA ASN A 252 29.32 -10.14 14.13
C ASN A 252 28.76 -11.08 15.22
N HIS A 253 27.45 -11.12 15.43
CA HIS A 253 26.85 -11.90 16.50
C HIS A 253 26.23 -13.18 15.95
N GLU A 254 26.83 -14.33 16.25
CA GLU A 254 26.30 -15.67 15.92
C GLU A 254 24.88 -15.95 16.49
N GLN A 255 24.35 -15.05 17.32
CA GLN A 255 22.97 -15.06 17.88
C GLN A 255 22.25 -13.71 17.71
N GLY A 256 22.71 -12.85 16.80
CA GLY A 256 22.08 -11.57 16.51
C GLY A 256 20.76 -11.76 15.76
N GLU A 257 19.78 -10.89 16.03
CA GLU A 257 18.46 -10.84 15.38
C GLU A 257 18.53 -10.65 13.84
N PHE A 258 19.73 -10.41 13.29
CA PHE A 258 20.00 -10.05 11.90
C PHE A 258 21.01 -10.98 11.20
N ALA A 259 21.43 -12.09 11.81
CA ALA A 259 22.38 -13.03 11.20
C ALA A 259 21.65 -14.05 10.30
N LEU A 260 21.89 -14.00 8.98
CA LEU A 260 21.37 -15.00 8.04
C LEU A 260 22.35 -16.18 7.93
N HIS A 261 21.84 -17.39 8.12
CA HIS A 261 22.62 -18.60 7.89
C HIS A 261 22.79 -18.89 6.40
N LYS A 262 23.89 -19.53 6.02
CA LYS A 262 24.20 -19.97 4.64
C LYS A 262 23.00 -20.63 3.96
N GLU A 263 22.31 -21.52 4.68
CA GLU A 263 21.16 -22.28 4.20
C GLU A 263 19.97 -21.37 3.86
N GLU A 264 19.74 -20.32 4.64
CA GLU A 264 18.65 -19.37 4.44
C GLU A 264 18.92 -18.46 3.23
N ILE A 265 20.15 -17.97 3.07
CA ILE A 265 20.54 -17.18 1.89
C ILE A 265 20.42 -18.05 0.64
N THR A 266 20.87 -19.31 0.70
CA THR A 266 20.76 -20.27 -0.41
C THR A 266 19.30 -20.55 -0.79
N GLN A 267 18.42 -20.73 0.19
CA GLN A 267 16.98 -20.91 -0.05
C GLN A 267 16.35 -19.68 -0.71
N ARG A 268 16.69 -18.48 -0.25
CA ARG A 268 16.20 -17.22 -0.84
C ARG A 268 16.71 -17.03 -2.27
N ILE A 269 17.94 -17.41 -2.59
CA ILE A 269 18.46 -17.42 -3.97
C ILE A 269 17.67 -18.41 -4.83
N GLN A 270 17.42 -19.62 -4.33
CA GLN A 270 16.69 -20.66 -5.06
C GLN A 270 15.24 -20.27 -5.38
N GLN A 271 14.60 -19.44 -4.54
CA GLN A 271 13.25 -18.91 -4.81
C GLN A 271 13.19 -18.09 -6.10
N PHE A 272 14.28 -17.45 -6.54
CA PHE A 272 14.33 -16.73 -7.82
C PHE A 272 14.47 -17.65 -9.03
N TYR A 273 14.99 -18.87 -8.85
CA TYR A 273 15.18 -19.86 -9.91
C TYR A 273 14.05 -20.89 -10.02
N ALA A 274 13.29 -21.09 -8.93
CA ALA A 274 12.18 -22.03 -8.85
C ALA A 274 10.80 -21.44 -9.21
N MET A 275 10.71 -20.11 -9.40
CA MET A 275 9.53 -19.37 -9.89
C MET A 275 9.50 -19.22 -11.41
#